data_AF-A0A955T1E0-F1
#
_entry.id   AF-A0A955T1E0-F1
#
_cell.length_a   1.000
_cell.length_b   1.000
_cell.length_c   1.000
_cell.angle_alpha   90.00
_cell.angle_beta   90.00
_cell.angle_gamma   90.00
#
_symmetry.space_group_name_H-M   'P 1'
#
loop_
_entity.id
_entity.type
_entity.pdbx_description
1 polymer ?
#
loop_
_entity_poly.entity_id
_entity_poly.type
_entity_poly.pdbx_seq_one_letter_code
_entity_poly.pdbx_strand_id
1 'polypeptide(L)'
;GEAADSFYLIRSGFIKVSQKKPGGETVLKYMGRGEHIGHIGIIQKTPREVTCTALNTAELVKVSEEDFRGLMNEFPEVHKKFYRTSNKFQALNAALAQRTQTFAIRNFLDQGLMEANNLLLLDLEKCTRCDECVKACADSHDGVTRLNRVGLRFDKYLVATSCRSCSDPICMPVCPVGSIRRRDTLEIVIEDWCIGCTKCADACPYGNINMHEMDPISLGGEKQEEEEPKKRAKAKMKAITCDLCTDAGGDPMCVYACPHDAAHRVPRDQFAEFFPTIFDQSETSTVRTVKPKPKQKVKG
;
A
#
# COMPACT_ATOMS: atom_id res chain seq x y z
N GLY A 1 23.29 20.84 7.35
CA GLY A 1 21.95 21.34 6.99
C GLY A 1 21.48 22.31 8.04
N GLU A 2 20.17 22.43 8.22
CA GLU A 2 19.52 23.28 9.23
C GLU A 2 19.79 22.79 10.67
N ALA A 3 19.43 23.60 11.66
CA ALA A 3 19.50 23.19 13.06
C ALA A 3 18.53 22.02 13.34
N ALA A 4 18.92 21.13 14.25
CA ALA A 4 18.08 20.01 14.64
C ALA A 4 17.17 20.40 15.81
N ASP A 5 15.98 20.88 15.49
CA ASP A 5 15.03 21.53 16.39
C ASP A 5 13.85 20.66 16.85
N SER A 6 13.67 19.50 16.22
CA SER A 6 12.48 18.65 16.43
C SER A 6 12.71 17.19 16.05
N PHE A 7 12.03 16.32 16.78
CA PHE A 7 11.88 14.90 16.51
C PHE A 7 10.54 14.64 15.82
N TYR A 8 10.48 13.65 14.93
CA TYR A 8 9.25 13.28 14.26
C TYR A 8 9.02 11.76 14.31
N LEU A 9 7.82 11.35 14.70
CA LEU A 9 7.34 9.96 14.62
C LEU A 9 6.35 9.83 13.46
N ILE A 10 6.56 8.84 12.59
CA ILE A 10 5.72 8.61 11.42
C ILE A 10 4.45 7.86 11.86
N ARG A 11 3.30 8.54 11.80
CA ARG A 11 1.99 7.95 12.09
C ARG A 11 1.44 7.22 10.87
N SER A 12 1.60 7.82 9.69
CA SER A 12 1.23 7.25 8.38
C SER A 12 2.07 7.86 7.25
N GLY A 13 2.08 7.22 6.09
CA GLY A 13 2.85 7.64 4.91
C GLY A 13 4.28 7.11 4.88
N PHE A 14 5.02 7.49 3.84
CA PHE A 14 6.39 7.05 3.60
C PHE A 14 7.34 8.21 3.35
N ILE A 15 8.49 8.14 4.01
CA ILE A 15 9.53 9.15 3.97
C ILE A 15 10.79 8.56 3.33
N LYS A 16 11.27 9.19 2.26
CA LYS A 16 12.60 8.95 1.69
C LYS A 16 13.63 9.71 2.51
N VAL A 17 14.64 9.02 3.04
CA VAL A 17 15.80 9.63 3.70
C VAL A 17 16.99 9.57 2.75
N SER A 18 17.47 10.72 2.31
CA SER A 18 18.54 10.84 1.33
C SER A 18 19.63 11.81 1.76
N GLN A 19 20.79 11.70 1.13
CA GLN A 19 21.91 12.60 1.34
C GLN A 19 22.54 12.95 -0.01
N LYS A 20 22.83 14.24 -0.21
CA LYS A 20 23.54 14.70 -1.40
C LYS A 20 25.03 14.37 -1.25
N LYS A 21 25.57 13.55 -2.14
CA LYS A 21 26.99 13.19 -2.20
C LYS A 21 27.60 13.62 -3.54
N PRO A 22 28.94 13.72 -3.67
CA PRO A 22 29.58 13.92 -4.97
C PRO A 22 29.20 12.76 -5.90
N GLY A 23 28.39 13.02 -6.93
CA GLY A 23 27.79 12.00 -7.80
C GLY A 23 26.26 11.94 -7.80
N GLY A 24 25.59 12.69 -6.92
CA GLY A 24 24.13 12.85 -6.93
C GLY A 24 23.46 12.62 -5.58
N GLU A 25 22.13 12.52 -5.59
CA GLU A 25 21.35 12.16 -4.41
C GLU A 25 21.50 10.65 -4.14
N THR A 26 22.05 10.30 -2.98
CA THR A 26 22.11 8.91 -2.51
C THR A 26 20.98 8.68 -1.53
N VAL A 27 20.13 7.70 -1.79
CA VAL A 27 19.09 7.30 -0.83
C VAL A 27 19.69 6.37 0.21
N LEU A 28 19.51 6.71 1.49
CA LEU A 28 20.07 5.96 2.61
C LEU A 28 19.08 4.94 3.14
N LYS A 29 17.81 5.34 3.29
CA LYS A 29 16.74 4.49 3.82
C LYS A 29 15.38 5.06 3.44
N TYR A 30 14.38 4.20 3.38
CA TYR A 30 12.97 4.59 3.34
C TYR A 30 12.32 4.24 4.68
N MET A 31 11.45 5.13 5.15
CA MET A 31 10.85 5.00 6.47
C MET A 31 9.33 5.04 6.40
N GLY A 32 8.68 4.20 7.21
CA GLY A 32 7.22 4.06 7.27
C GLY A 32 6.65 4.23 8.68
N ARG A 33 5.38 3.83 8.83
CA ARG A 33 4.65 3.92 10.10
C ARG A 33 5.43 3.27 11.26
N GLY A 34 5.53 3.99 12.39
CA GLY A 34 6.22 3.55 13.59
C GLY A 34 7.72 3.85 13.61
N GLU A 35 8.30 4.23 12.45
CA GLU A 35 9.67 4.74 12.39
C GLU A 35 9.73 6.23 12.71
N HIS A 36 10.94 6.72 12.96
CA HIS A 36 11.16 8.07 13.46
C HIS A 36 12.39 8.70 12.83
N ILE A 37 12.35 10.03 12.70
CA ILE A 37 13.39 10.85 12.09
C ILE A 37 13.75 12.04 12.99
N GLY A 38 14.92 12.61 12.73
CA GLY A 38 15.34 13.87 13.34
C GLY A 38 15.95 13.80 14.75
N HIS A 39 16.01 12.62 15.37
CA HIS A 39 16.63 12.45 16.69
C HIS A 39 18.15 12.66 16.71
N ILE A 40 18.87 12.27 15.64
CA ILE A 40 20.35 12.24 15.62
C ILE A 40 20.94 13.62 15.89
N GLY A 41 20.50 14.64 15.15
CA GLY A 41 21.03 16.00 15.32
C GLY A 41 20.74 16.60 16.70
N ILE A 42 19.63 16.21 17.34
CA ILE A 42 19.31 16.65 18.71
C ILE A 42 20.25 16.00 19.73
N ILE A 43 20.44 14.67 19.62
CA ILE A 43 21.27 13.88 20.54
C ILE A 43 22.74 14.26 20.42
N GLN A 44 23.24 14.36 19.19
CA GLN A 44 24.66 14.62 18.92
C GLN A 44 24.99 16.11 18.82
N LYS A 45 23.99 16.99 18.90
CA LYS A 45 24.13 18.45 18.73
C LYS A 45 24.77 18.81 17.39
N THR A 46 24.38 18.10 16.33
CA THR A 46 24.83 18.35 14.96
C THR A 46 23.68 18.89 14.11
N PRO A 47 23.97 19.70 13.08
CA PRO A 47 22.96 20.09 12.10
C PRO A 47 22.37 18.88 11.38
N ARG A 48 21.20 19.04 10.75
CA ARG A 48 20.58 17.99 9.91
C ARG A 48 21.57 17.49 8.85
N GLU A 49 21.84 16.18 8.87
CA GLU A 49 22.82 15.51 7.99
C GLU A 49 22.18 14.91 6.73
N VAL A 50 20.86 14.70 6.76
CA VAL A 50 20.08 13.99 5.73
C VAL A 50 18.82 14.78 5.41
N THR A 51 18.38 14.67 4.16
CA THR A 51 17.11 15.20 3.67
C THR A 51 16.03 14.14 3.85
N CYS A 52 14.89 14.52 4.42
CA CYS A 52 13.71 13.68 4.52
C CYS A 52 12.63 14.23 3.59
N THR A 53 12.13 13.41 2.67
CA THR A 53 11.11 13.80 1.69
C THR A 53 9.92 12.86 1.81
N ALA A 54 8.73 13.41 2.04
CA ALA A 54 7.50 12.64 1.96
C ALA A 54 7.27 12.20 0.51
N LEU A 55 7.07 10.91 0.30
CA LEU A 55 6.79 10.34 -1.02
C LEU A 55 5.30 10.30 -1.33
N ASN A 56 4.48 10.39 -0.29
CA ASN A 56 3.04 10.45 -0.37
C ASN A 56 2.49 11.28 0.80
N THR A 57 1.17 11.31 0.93
CA THR A 57 0.52 11.94 2.08
C THR A 57 0.99 11.26 3.37
N ALA A 58 1.76 12.01 4.16
CA ALA A 58 2.37 11.53 5.38
C ALA A 58 1.90 12.35 6.58
N GLU A 59 1.61 11.64 7.66
CA GLU A 59 1.23 12.24 8.92
C GLU A 59 2.30 11.97 9.98
N LEU A 60 2.81 13.05 10.55
CA LEU A 60 3.93 13.03 11.47
C LEU A 60 3.51 13.64 12.81
N VAL A 61 3.88 12.96 13.90
CA VAL A 61 3.84 13.56 15.23
C VAL A 61 5.16 14.30 15.44
N LYS A 62 5.09 15.63 15.51
CA LYS A 62 6.24 16.50 15.80
C LYS A 62 6.39 16.64 17.32
N VAL A 63 7.60 16.44 17.81
CA VAL A 63 8.00 16.68 19.21
C VAL A 63 9.13 17.70 19.20
N SER A 64 9.02 18.77 19.98
CA SER A 64 10.05 19.81 20.05
C SER A 64 11.36 19.25 20.62
N GLU A 65 12.50 19.92 20.38
CA GLU A 65 13.76 19.54 21.03
C GLU A 65 13.65 19.54 22.55
N GLU A 66 12.99 20.53 23.14
CA GLU A 66 12.82 20.67 24.58
C GLU A 66 12.05 19.47 25.16
N ASP A 67 10.88 19.16 24.58
CA ASP A 67 10.05 18.02 25.01
C ASP A 67 10.79 16.70 24.80
N PHE A 68 11.49 16.55 23.66
CA PHE A 68 12.26 15.35 23.38
C PHE A 68 13.39 15.14 24.39
N ARG A 69 14.12 16.20 24.75
CA ARG A 69 15.14 16.15 25.80
C ARG A 69 14.53 15.82 27.17
N GLY A 70 13.37 16.40 27.49
CA GLY A 70 12.61 16.05 28.69
C GLY A 70 12.31 14.56 28.77
N LEU A 71 11.76 13.99 27.68
CA LEU A 71 11.47 12.55 27.57
C LEU A 71 12.73 11.68 27.69
N MET A 72 13.86 12.11 27.12
CA MET A 72 15.12 11.36 27.24
C MET A 72 15.68 11.36 28.66
N ASN A 73 15.50 12.44 29.40
CA ASN A 73 15.92 12.54 30.79
C ASN A 73 15.03 11.70 31.72
N GLU A 74 13.72 11.70 31.47
CA GLU A 74 12.74 10.94 32.25
C GLU A 74 12.85 9.43 32.01
N PHE A 75 13.19 9.01 30.78
CA PHE A 75 13.29 7.60 30.39
C PHE A 75 14.70 7.22 29.88
N PRO A 76 15.69 6.98 30.77
CA PRO A 76 17.08 6.70 30.39
C PRO A 76 17.27 5.48 29.48
N GLU A 77 16.40 4.46 29.60
CA GLU A 77 16.45 3.28 28.73
C GLU A 77 16.06 3.60 27.29
N VAL A 78 15.13 4.54 27.10
CA VAL A 78 14.75 5.05 25.78
C VAL A 78 15.89 5.87 25.18
N HIS A 79 16.58 6.68 26.00
CA HIS A 79 17.75 7.43 25.57
C HIS A 79 18.88 6.51 25.06
N LYS A 80 19.22 5.44 25.80
CA LYS A 80 20.20 4.43 25.35
C LYS A 80 19.83 3.82 24.01
N LYS A 81 18.54 3.55 23.79
CA LYS A 81 18.03 2.97 22.54
C LYS A 81 18.24 3.92 21.36
N PHE A 82 17.82 5.18 21.47
CA PHE A 82 18.03 6.16 20.41
C PHE A 82 19.51 6.44 20.13
N TYR A 83 20.35 6.47 21.16
CA TYR A 83 21.79 6.63 20.99
C TYR A 83 22.42 5.47 20.19
N ARG A 84 22.03 4.21 20.49
CA ARG A 84 22.48 3.03 19.72
C ARG A 84 22.03 3.10 18.26
N THR A 85 20.77 3.46 18.01
CA THR A 85 20.24 3.60 16.65
C THR A 85 20.96 4.71 15.87
N SER A 86 21.31 5.81 16.54
CA SER A 86 22.03 6.94 15.93
C SER A 86 23.43 6.53 15.45
N ASN A 87 24.19 5.84 16.31
CA ASN A 87 25.54 5.37 15.98
C ASN A 87 25.51 4.32 14.86
N LYS A 88 24.53 3.41 14.88
CA LYS A 88 24.33 2.44 13.80
C LYS A 88 24.05 3.12 12.47
N PHE A 89 23.16 4.12 12.45
CA PHE A 89 22.82 4.85 11.22
C PHE A 89 24.04 5.55 10.63
N GLN A 90 24.89 6.16 11.45
CA GLN A 90 26.13 6.78 10.97
C GLN A 90 27.13 5.75 10.42
N ALA A 91 27.32 4.63 11.12
CA ALA A 91 28.16 3.54 10.62
C ALA A 91 27.63 2.97 9.29
N LEU A 92 26.31 2.80 9.17
CA LEU A 92 25.64 2.36 7.96
C LEU A 92 25.83 3.38 6.82
N ASN A 93 25.63 4.67 7.07
CA ASN A 93 25.79 5.73 6.07
C ASN A 93 27.23 5.86 5.56
N ALA A 94 28.22 5.64 6.43
CA ALA A 94 29.62 5.58 6.08
C ALA A 94 29.91 4.35 5.20
N ALA A 95 29.35 3.19 5.53
CA ALA A 95 29.50 1.94 4.78
C ALA A 95 28.70 1.91 3.46
N LEU A 96 27.57 2.62 3.38
CA LEU A 96 26.69 2.73 2.20
C LEU A 96 27.30 3.56 1.06
N ALA A 97 28.53 4.05 1.20
CA ALA A 97 29.27 4.66 0.10
C ALA A 97 29.49 3.72 -1.11
N GLN A 98 29.26 2.41 -0.97
CA GLN A 98 29.51 1.42 -2.03
C GLN A 98 28.43 0.34 -2.22
N ARG A 99 27.25 0.40 -1.58
CA ARG A 99 26.33 -0.77 -1.55
C ARG A 99 25.05 -0.63 -2.38
N THR A 100 24.88 -1.63 -3.24
CA THR A 100 23.84 -1.97 -4.22
C THR A 100 22.45 -2.33 -3.65
N GLN A 101 22.09 -1.88 -2.43
CA GLN A 101 20.77 -2.15 -1.82
C GLN A 101 19.61 -1.42 -2.51
N THR A 102 19.90 -0.65 -3.56
CA THR A 102 18.97 0.25 -4.24
C THR A 102 17.90 -0.47 -5.06
N PHE A 103 18.13 -1.67 -5.59
CA PHE A 103 17.25 -2.20 -6.66
C PHE A 103 15.86 -2.66 -6.19
N ALA A 104 15.78 -3.48 -5.14
CA ALA A 104 14.51 -4.04 -4.66
C ALA A 104 13.55 -2.97 -4.13
N ILE A 105 14.08 -2.02 -3.34
CA ILE A 105 13.30 -0.93 -2.79
C ILE A 105 12.94 0.10 -3.87
N ARG A 106 13.85 0.42 -4.79
CA ARG A 106 13.55 1.31 -5.91
C ARG A 106 12.46 0.75 -6.82
N ASN A 107 12.48 -0.54 -7.12
CA ASN A 107 11.38 -1.19 -7.83
C ASN A 107 10.06 -1.12 -7.05
N PHE A 108 10.09 -1.25 -5.71
CA PHE A 108 8.89 -1.11 -4.89
C PHE A 108 8.28 0.31 -4.96
N LEU A 109 9.14 1.32 -5.06
CA LEU A 109 8.79 2.74 -5.08
C LEU A 109 8.38 3.25 -6.45
N ASP A 110 9.17 2.94 -7.48
CA ASP A 110 8.89 3.31 -8.88
C ASP A 110 7.53 2.75 -9.32
N GLN A 111 7.10 1.67 -8.69
CA GLN A 111 5.85 0.99 -8.97
C GLN A 111 4.72 1.38 -8.01
N GLY A 112 4.93 2.36 -7.12
CA GLY A 112 3.89 2.93 -6.26
C GLY A 112 3.22 1.94 -5.29
N LEU A 113 3.92 0.87 -4.88
CA LEU A 113 3.38 -0.08 -3.90
C LEU A 113 3.15 0.58 -2.52
N MET A 114 3.80 1.71 -2.26
CA MET A 114 3.55 2.59 -1.12
C MET A 114 2.09 3.06 -1.04
N GLU A 115 1.41 3.24 -2.18
CA GLU A 115 0.04 3.71 -2.22
C GLU A 115 -0.98 2.59 -1.95
N ALA A 116 -0.57 1.33 -2.07
CA ALA A 116 -1.47 0.19 -1.96
C ALA A 116 -1.97 -0.03 -0.54
N ASN A 117 -3.29 -0.11 -0.35
CA ASN A 117 -3.86 -0.66 0.89
C ASN A 117 -4.09 -2.16 0.83
N ASN A 118 -4.17 -2.72 -0.38
CA ASN A 118 -4.29 -4.15 -0.62
C ASN A 118 -3.48 -4.56 -1.84
N LEU A 119 -2.92 -5.76 -1.83
CA LEU A 119 -2.26 -6.37 -2.98
C LEU A 119 -2.82 -7.77 -3.23
N LEU A 120 -2.98 -8.13 -4.50
CA LEU A 120 -3.17 -9.52 -4.89
C LEU A 120 -1.79 -10.11 -5.18
N LEU A 121 -1.31 -10.98 -4.30
CA LEU A 121 -0.05 -11.67 -4.47
C LEU A 121 -0.32 -13.10 -4.94
N LEU A 122 0.41 -13.55 -5.96
CA LEU A 122 0.44 -14.95 -6.37
C LEU A 122 1.81 -15.54 -6.01
N ASP A 123 1.87 -16.52 -5.11
CA ASP A 123 3.06 -17.30 -4.83
C ASP A 123 3.40 -18.17 -6.05
N LEU A 124 4.48 -17.83 -6.75
CA LEU A 124 4.91 -18.51 -7.98
C LEU A 124 5.50 -19.89 -7.73
N GLU A 125 5.86 -20.25 -6.49
CA GLU A 125 6.28 -21.60 -6.14
C GLU A 125 5.09 -22.56 -6.03
N LYS A 126 3.92 -22.04 -5.63
CA LYS A 126 2.67 -22.81 -5.50
C LYS A 126 1.76 -22.69 -6.73
N CYS A 127 1.83 -21.58 -7.47
CA CYS A 127 0.91 -21.29 -8.57
C CYS A 127 1.21 -22.14 -9.81
N THR A 128 0.30 -23.07 -10.12
CA THR A 128 0.35 -23.92 -11.32
C THR A 128 -0.23 -23.25 -12.57
N ARG A 129 -0.74 -22.02 -12.45
CA ARG A 129 -1.49 -21.31 -13.50
C ARG A 129 -2.73 -22.08 -14.00
N CYS A 130 -3.52 -22.63 -13.09
CA CYS A 130 -4.78 -23.32 -13.40
C CYS A 130 -5.97 -22.41 -13.78
N ASP A 131 -5.82 -21.10 -13.65
CA ASP A 131 -6.81 -20.05 -14.01
C ASP A 131 -8.04 -19.94 -13.10
N GLU A 132 -8.16 -20.76 -12.05
CA GLU A 132 -9.31 -20.74 -11.13
C GLU A 132 -9.53 -19.39 -10.46
N CYS A 133 -8.47 -18.65 -10.13
CA CYS A 133 -8.61 -17.30 -9.57
C CYS A 133 -9.21 -16.28 -10.56
N VAL A 134 -8.96 -16.46 -11.87
CA VAL A 134 -9.51 -15.60 -12.94
C VAL A 134 -10.95 -15.99 -13.21
N LYS A 135 -11.24 -17.29 -13.34
CA LYS A 135 -12.58 -17.81 -13.59
C LYS A 135 -13.54 -17.43 -12.46
N ALA A 136 -13.17 -17.71 -11.21
CA ALA A 136 -14.00 -17.38 -10.05
C ALA A 136 -14.26 -15.86 -9.93
N CYS A 137 -13.29 -15.02 -10.32
CA CYS A 137 -13.48 -13.58 -10.38
C CYS A 137 -14.52 -13.20 -11.45
N ALA A 138 -14.40 -13.74 -12.66
CA ALA A 138 -15.36 -13.50 -13.74
C ALA A 138 -16.76 -14.00 -13.38
N ASP A 139 -16.88 -15.23 -12.85
CA ASP A 139 -18.15 -15.85 -12.48
C ASP A 139 -18.90 -15.02 -11.41
N SER A 140 -18.16 -14.35 -10.53
CA SER A 140 -18.73 -13.49 -9.48
C SER A 140 -19.04 -12.07 -9.97
N HIS A 141 -18.67 -11.73 -11.20
CA HIS A 141 -18.74 -10.38 -11.76
C HIS A 141 -19.20 -10.39 -13.22
N ASP A 142 -20.35 -11.00 -13.48
CA ASP A 142 -21.06 -10.96 -14.76
C ASP A 142 -20.22 -11.47 -15.96
N GLY A 143 -19.35 -12.46 -15.71
CA GLY A 143 -18.46 -13.04 -16.71
C GLY A 143 -17.22 -12.20 -17.00
N VAL A 144 -16.97 -11.13 -16.25
CA VAL A 144 -15.85 -10.22 -16.50
C VAL A 144 -14.85 -10.23 -15.35
N THR A 145 -13.66 -10.75 -15.60
CA THR A 145 -12.57 -10.74 -14.60
C THR A 145 -12.08 -9.32 -14.32
N ARG A 146 -11.86 -9.04 -13.03
CA ARG A 146 -11.32 -7.77 -12.52
C ARG A 146 -9.86 -7.88 -12.08
N LEU A 147 -9.18 -8.95 -12.48
CA LEU A 147 -7.77 -9.19 -12.24
C LEU A 147 -7.08 -9.79 -13.47
N ASN A 148 -5.80 -9.50 -13.60
CA ASN A 148 -4.90 -10.09 -14.59
C ASN A 148 -3.66 -10.66 -13.88
N ARG A 149 -3.22 -11.86 -14.29
CA ARG A 149 -2.03 -12.54 -13.73
C ARG A 149 -0.74 -12.06 -14.39
N VAL A 150 -0.70 -10.78 -14.68
CA VAL A 150 0.48 -10.04 -15.14
C VAL A 150 0.80 -9.03 -14.06
N GLY A 151 2.06 -8.66 -13.93
CA GLY A 151 2.47 -7.68 -12.95
C GLY A 151 3.91 -7.90 -12.55
N LEU A 152 4.26 -7.33 -11.41
CA LEU A 152 5.63 -7.25 -10.95
C LEU A 152 5.99 -8.52 -10.21
N ARG A 153 7.18 -9.04 -10.47
CA ARG A 153 7.74 -10.13 -9.70
C ARG A 153 8.63 -9.55 -8.61
N PHE A 154 8.35 -9.96 -7.38
CA PHE A 154 9.17 -9.64 -6.22
C PHE A 154 9.45 -10.94 -5.48
N ASP A 155 10.71 -11.36 -5.50
CA ASP A 155 11.12 -12.67 -5.01
C ASP A 155 10.25 -13.78 -5.64
N LYS A 156 9.62 -14.63 -4.83
CA LYS A 156 8.68 -15.65 -5.29
C LYS A 156 7.25 -15.17 -5.56
N TYR A 157 6.93 -13.91 -5.26
CA TYR A 157 5.58 -13.38 -5.44
C TYR A 157 5.42 -12.62 -6.75
N LEU A 158 4.29 -12.81 -7.42
CA LEU A 158 3.78 -11.91 -8.45
C LEU A 158 2.75 -10.97 -7.82
N VAL A 159 3.02 -9.68 -7.82
CA VAL A 159 2.01 -8.64 -7.55
C VAL A 159 1.13 -8.52 -8.78
N ALA A 160 0.01 -9.25 -8.78
CA ALA A 160 -0.91 -9.30 -9.91
C ALA A 160 -1.62 -7.97 -10.13
N THR A 161 -1.88 -7.63 -11.39
CA THR A 161 -2.69 -6.50 -11.80
C THR A 161 -4.11 -6.69 -11.31
N SER A 162 -4.40 -6.03 -10.20
CA SER A 162 -5.70 -5.90 -9.59
C SER A 162 -5.70 -4.66 -8.70
N CYS A 163 -6.87 -4.05 -8.51
CA CYS A 163 -7.00 -2.83 -7.73
C CYS A 163 -6.26 -2.92 -6.39
N ARG A 164 -5.52 -1.85 -6.08
CA ARG A 164 -4.70 -1.74 -4.87
C ARG A 164 -5.38 -0.98 -3.73
N SER A 165 -6.61 -0.51 -3.96
CA SER A 165 -7.38 0.31 -3.01
C SER A 165 -6.55 1.49 -2.50
N CYS A 166 -5.95 2.27 -3.40
CA CYS A 166 -4.89 3.22 -3.06
C CYS A 166 -5.28 4.19 -1.94
N SER A 167 -4.33 4.58 -1.09
CA SER A 167 -4.54 5.59 -0.05
C SER A 167 -5.00 6.91 -0.67
N ASP A 168 -4.32 7.34 -1.73
CA ASP A 168 -4.70 8.47 -2.57
C ASP A 168 -5.09 7.99 -3.99
N PRO A 169 -6.38 7.72 -4.26
CA PRO A 169 -6.82 7.15 -5.53
C PRO A 169 -6.93 8.22 -6.62
N ILE A 170 -5.91 8.32 -7.47
CA ILE A 170 -5.88 9.23 -8.64
C ILE A 170 -7.05 8.97 -9.61
N CYS A 171 -7.57 7.74 -9.67
CA CYS A 171 -8.68 7.38 -10.54
C CYS A 171 -10.01 8.06 -10.18
N MET A 172 -10.23 8.41 -8.91
CA MET A 172 -11.47 9.05 -8.46
C MET A 172 -11.66 10.48 -9.01
N PRO A 173 -10.74 11.44 -8.76
CA PRO A 173 -10.94 12.82 -9.17
C PRO A 173 -10.95 13.04 -10.69
N VAL A 174 -10.38 12.11 -11.48
CA VAL A 174 -10.40 12.20 -12.95
C VAL A 174 -11.74 11.80 -13.58
N CYS A 175 -12.66 11.21 -12.80
CA CYS A 175 -13.96 10.79 -13.29
C CYS A 175 -14.90 12.00 -13.45
N PRO A 176 -15.29 12.39 -14.67
CA PRO A 176 -16.08 13.61 -14.89
C PRO A 176 -17.53 13.51 -14.39
N VAL A 177 -18.03 12.28 -14.18
CA VAL A 177 -19.39 12.00 -13.72
C VAL A 177 -19.43 11.46 -12.29
N GLY A 178 -18.28 11.42 -11.60
CA GLY A 178 -18.19 10.93 -10.22
C GLY A 178 -18.69 9.48 -10.03
N SER A 179 -18.58 8.62 -11.04
CA SER A 179 -19.00 7.20 -10.95
C SER A 179 -18.05 6.32 -10.15
N ILE A 180 -16.86 6.82 -9.82
CA ILE A 180 -15.89 6.06 -9.03
C ILE A 180 -16.06 6.46 -7.57
N ARG A 181 -16.46 5.49 -6.75
CA ARG A 181 -16.70 5.65 -5.31
C ARG A 181 -15.69 4.86 -4.51
N ARG A 182 -15.41 5.33 -3.30
CA ARG A 182 -14.63 4.60 -2.30
C ARG A 182 -15.54 4.26 -1.14
N ARG A 183 -15.53 2.99 -0.74
CA ARG A 183 -16.26 2.51 0.45
C ARG A 183 -15.40 2.66 1.71
N ASP A 184 -16.00 2.44 2.87
CA ASP A 184 -15.34 2.60 4.17
C ASP A 184 -14.15 1.64 4.36
N THR A 185 -14.23 0.46 3.75
CA THR A 185 -13.16 -0.55 3.68
C THR A 185 -12.10 -0.26 2.60
N LEU A 186 -12.13 0.95 2.03
CA LEU A 186 -11.18 1.54 1.08
C LEU A 186 -11.19 0.98 -0.35
N GLU A 187 -12.01 -0.02 -0.67
CA GLU A 187 -12.20 -0.51 -2.03
C GLU A 187 -12.78 0.58 -2.95
N ILE A 188 -12.36 0.50 -4.21
CA ILE A 188 -12.83 1.37 -5.28
C ILE A 188 -13.94 0.63 -6.03
N VAL A 189 -15.10 1.26 -6.17
CA VAL A 189 -16.27 0.74 -6.89
C VAL A 189 -16.59 1.68 -8.06
N ILE A 190 -16.97 1.11 -9.20
CA ILE A 190 -17.39 1.86 -10.39
C ILE A 190 -18.87 1.62 -10.63
N GLU A 191 -19.64 2.67 -10.40
CA GLU A 191 -21.10 2.68 -10.44
C GLU A 191 -21.65 2.61 -11.88
N ASP A 192 -22.91 2.25 -12.02
CA ASP A 192 -23.57 2.00 -13.32
C ASP A 192 -23.72 3.25 -14.20
N TRP A 193 -23.68 4.44 -13.61
CA TRP A 193 -23.69 5.70 -14.36
C TRP A 193 -22.33 6.05 -14.97
N CYS A 194 -21.34 5.15 -14.94
CA CYS A 194 -20.11 5.27 -15.72
C CYS A 194 -20.42 5.45 -17.21
N ILE A 195 -19.79 6.45 -17.84
CA ILE A 195 -20.02 6.81 -19.26
C ILE A 195 -18.97 6.23 -20.22
N GLY A 196 -18.03 5.42 -19.75
CA GLY A 196 -17.04 4.77 -20.60
C GLY A 196 -15.92 5.66 -21.14
N CYS A 197 -15.70 6.85 -20.56
CA CYS A 197 -14.76 7.86 -21.09
C CYS A 197 -13.24 7.57 -20.94
N THR A 198 -12.87 6.36 -20.50
CA THR A 198 -11.48 5.83 -20.32
C THR A 198 -10.51 6.58 -19.39
N LYS A 199 -10.77 7.84 -19.01
CA LYS A 199 -9.84 8.67 -18.21
C LYS A 199 -9.30 7.99 -16.94
N CYS A 200 -10.12 7.19 -16.26
CA CYS A 200 -9.71 6.46 -15.07
C CYS A 200 -8.77 5.28 -15.37
N ALA A 201 -8.97 4.59 -16.51
CA ALA A 201 -8.06 3.55 -16.98
C ALA A 201 -6.70 4.14 -17.33
N ASP A 202 -6.69 5.26 -18.06
CA ASP A 202 -5.46 5.98 -18.44
C ASP A 202 -4.72 6.55 -17.22
N ALA A 203 -5.46 7.01 -16.21
CA ALA A 203 -4.89 7.57 -14.99
C ALA A 203 -4.38 6.52 -14.00
N CYS A 204 -4.73 5.24 -14.15
CA CYS A 204 -4.28 4.20 -13.24
C CYS A 204 -2.85 3.78 -13.60
N PRO A 205 -1.81 4.16 -12.83
CA PRO A 205 -0.42 3.86 -13.19
C PRO A 205 -0.08 2.37 -13.14
N TYR A 206 -0.99 1.55 -12.60
CA TYR A 206 -0.80 0.12 -12.40
C TYR A 206 -1.62 -0.74 -13.38
N GLY A 207 -2.41 -0.12 -14.26
CA GLY A 207 -3.27 -0.82 -15.23
C GLY A 207 -4.39 -1.65 -14.58
N ASN A 208 -4.86 -1.24 -13.39
CA ASN A 208 -5.84 -2.01 -12.62
C ASN A 208 -7.30 -1.71 -12.96
N ILE A 209 -7.55 -0.77 -13.89
CA ILE A 209 -8.88 -0.42 -14.38
C ILE A 209 -8.93 -0.81 -15.85
N ASN A 210 -9.85 -1.71 -16.20
CA ASN A 210 -10.02 -2.23 -17.55
C ASN A 210 -11.35 -1.73 -18.14
N MET A 211 -11.41 -1.60 -19.46
CA MET A 211 -12.61 -1.17 -20.17
C MET A 211 -13.26 -2.38 -20.83
N HIS A 212 -14.54 -2.61 -20.56
CA HIS A 212 -15.28 -3.74 -21.13
C HIS A 212 -16.57 -3.27 -21.77
N GLU A 213 -16.93 -3.93 -22.86
CA GLU A 213 -18.26 -3.85 -23.45
C GLU A 213 -19.22 -4.56 -22.50
N MET A 214 -20.18 -3.83 -21.96
CA MET A 214 -21.26 -4.41 -21.18
C MET A 214 -22.51 -4.41 -22.01
N ASP A 215 -23.17 -5.57 -22.06
CA ASP A 215 -24.52 -5.65 -22.58
C ASP A 215 -25.44 -4.78 -21.70
N PRO A 216 -26.39 -4.04 -22.30
CA PRO A 216 -27.38 -3.33 -21.52
C PRO A 216 -28.14 -4.33 -20.64
N ILE A 217 -28.15 -4.05 -19.33
CA ILE A 217 -28.79 -4.88 -18.30
C ILE A 217 -30.19 -5.28 -18.79
N SER A 218 -30.37 -6.58 -19.06
CA SER A 218 -31.71 -7.13 -19.23
C SER A 218 -32.33 -7.19 -17.84
N LEU A 219 -33.03 -6.12 -17.45
CA LEU A 219 -33.87 -6.12 -16.26
C LEU A 219 -34.86 -7.28 -16.42
N GLY A 220 -34.73 -8.27 -15.54
CA GLY A 220 -35.26 -9.63 -15.69
C GLY A 220 -36.64 -9.74 -16.35
N GLY A 221 -36.66 -10.44 -17.47
CA GLY A 221 -37.80 -11.20 -17.95
C GLY A 221 -37.30 -12.61 -18.21
N GLU A 222 -38.01 -13.61 -17.71
CA GLU A 222 -37.76 -15.03 -18.01
C GLU A 222 -37.53 -15.21 -19.51
N LYS A 223 -36.59 -16.09 -19.88
CA LYS A 223 -36.30 -16.42 -21.28
C LYS A 223 -37.58 -16.95 -21.93
N GLN A 224 -38.34 -16.08 -22.59
CA GLN A 224 -39.35 -16.48 -23.55
C GLN A 224 -38.71 -16.49 -24.93
N GLU A 225 -38.82 -17.64 -25.57
CA GLU A 225 -38.35 -17.93 -26.91
C GLU A 225 -39.08 -17.02 -27.92
N GLU A 226 -38.28 -16.54 -28.89
CA GLU A 226 -38.67 -15.96 -30.19
C GLU A 226 -39.55 -14.70 -30.20
N GLU A 227 -38.96 -13.54 -30.54
CA GLU A 227 -39.61 -12.53 -31.41
C GLU A 227 -38.64 -11.42 -31.89
N GLU A 228 -38.51 -11.31 -33.22
CA GLU A 228 -37.99 -10.23 -34.10
C GLU A 228 -36.65 -9.49 -33.77
N PRO A 229 -35.87 -9.08 -34.80
CA PRO A 229 -34.60 -8.38 -34.60
C PRO A 229 -34.85 -6.92 -34.20
N LYS A 230 -35.21 -6.68 -32.94
CA LYS A 230 -35.15 -5.34 -32.35
C LYS A 230 -33.69 -4.88 -32.42
N LYS A 231 -33.44 -3.70 -32.99
CA LYS A 231 -32.09 -3.09 -33.07
C LYS A 231 -31.40 -3.25 -31.72
N ARG A 232 -30.40 -4.13 -31.64
CA ARG A 232 -29.65 -4.38 -30.41
C ARG A 232 -29.16 -3.04 -29.88
N ALA A 233 -29.57 -2.69 -28.66
CA ALA A 233 -29.04 -1.53 -27.97
C ALA A 233 -27.51 -1.65 -27.97
N LYS A 234 -26.81 -0.60 -28.40
CA LYS A 234 -25.35 -0.64 -28.53
C LYS A 234 -24.74 -0.95 -27.16
N ALA A 235 -23.83 -1.92 -27.12
CA ALA A 235 -23.04 -2.23 -25.93
C ALA A 235 -22.41 -0.94 -25.39
N LYS A 236 -22.52 -0.73 -24.07
CA LYS A 236 -21.98 0.46 -23.40
C LYS A 236 -20.63 0.07 -22.81
N MET A 237 -19.57 0.79 -23.20
CA MET A 237 -18.27 0.63 -22.56
C MET A 237 -18.36 1.05 -21.09
N LYS A 238 -17.99 0.15 -20.17
CA LYS A 238 -17.91 0.41 -18.73
C LYS A 238 -16.49 0.13 -18.24
N ALA A 239 -16.00 1.01 -17.39
CA ALA A 239 -14.76 0.76 -16.65
C ALA A 239 -15.05 -0.24 -15.53
N ILE A 240 -14.17 -1.23 -15.36
CA ILE A 240 -14.24 -2.21 -14.28
C ILE A 240 -12.94 -2.16 -13.46
N THR A 241 -13.05 -2.52 -12.19
CA THR A 241 -11.94 -2.59 -11.24
C THR A 241 -12.28 -3.64 -10.21
N CYS A 242 -11.27 -4.24 -9.57
CA CYS A 242 -11.53 -5.12 -8.44
C CYS A 242 -12.06 -4.32 -7.24
N ASP A 243 -13.15 -4.81 -6.67
CA ASP A 243 -13.86 -4.29 -5.49
C ASP A 243 -13.54 -5.11 -4.23
N LEU A 244 -12.51 -5.96 -4.29
CA LEU A 244 -12.13 -6.90 -3.23
C LEU A 244 -13.23 -7.91 -2.84
N CYS A 245 -14.30 -8.05 -3.65
CA CYS A 245 -15.44 -8.91 -3.33
C CYS A 245 -16.02 -8.65 -1.92
N THR A 246 -15.98 -7.40 -1.42
CA THR A 246 -16.40 -7.08 -0.03
C THR A 246 -17.85 -7.46 0.26
N ASP A 247 -18.71 -7.44 -0.76
CA ASP A 247 -20.12 -7.82 -0.65
C ASP A 247 -20.33 -9.35 -0.50
N ALA A 248 -19.31 -10.19 -0.74
CA ALA A 248 -19.40 -11.65 -0.63
C ALA A 248 -19.30 -12.18 0.82
N GLY A 249 -18.89 -11.34 1.78
CA GLY A 249 -18.87 -11.69 3.21
C GLY A 249 -17.80 -12.69 3.66
N GLY A 250 -16.81 -12.98 2.81
CA GLY A 250 -15.72 -13.92 3.08
C GLY A 250 -14.44 -13.56 2.32
N ASP A 251 -13.56 -14.55 2.14
CA ASP A 251 -12.37 -14.35 1.32
C ASP A 251 -12.75 -13.97 -0.12
N PRO A 252 -12.01 -13.05 -0.76
CA PRO A 252 -12.27 -12.71 -2.14
C PRO A 252 -12.20 -13.95 -3.04
N MET A 253 -13.09 -14.03 -4.04
CA MET A 253 -13.29 -15.27 -4.81
C MET A 253 -12.02 -15.77 -5.50
N CYS A 254 -11.11 -14.86 -5.86
CA CYS A 254 -9.83 -15.22 -6.44
C CYS A 254 -8.85 -15.91 -5.46
N VAL A 255 -9.00 -15.67 -4.15
CA VAL A 255 -8.27 -16.35 -3.07
C VAL A 255 -8.98 -17.66 -2.76
N TYR A 256 -10.29 -17.61 -2.49
CA TYR A 256 -11.10 -18.78 -2.14
C TYR A 256 -11.00 -19.91 -3.17
N ALA A 257 -11.02 -19.58 -4.46
CA ALA A 257 -10.99 -20.57 -5.53
C ALA A 257 -9.60 -21.17 -5.82
N CYS A 258 -8.53 -20.68 -5.19
CA CYS A 258 -7.18 -21.18 -5.51
C CYS A 258 -6.93 -22.55 -4.86
N PRO A 259 -6.81 -23.65 -5.66
CA PRO A 259 -6.67 -25.00 -5.09
C PRO A 259 -5.26 -25.27 -4.54
N HIS A 260 -4.34 -24.33 -4.71
CA HIS A 260 -2.93 -24.46 -4.34
C HIS A 260 -2.50 -23.51 -3.23
N ASP A 261 -3.44 -22.75 -2.64
CA ASP A 261 -3.12 -21.74 -1.61
C ASP A 261 -2.00 -20.78 -2.09
N ALA A 262 -2.09 -20.40 -3.36
CA ALA A 262 -1.09 -19.56 -4.03
C ALA A 262 -1.55 -18.10 -4.15
N ALA A 263 -2.86 -17.84 -4.11
CA ALA A 263 -3.41 -16.49 -4.26
C ALA A 263 -3.71 -15.89 -2.88
N HIS A 264 -3.17 -14.72 -2.60
CA HIS A 264 -3.32 -14.04 -1.31
C HIS A 264 -3.76 -12.59 -1.53
N ARG A 265 -4.79 -12.16 -0.80
CA ARG A 265 -5.14 -10.74 -0.66
C ARG A 265 -4.50 -10.21 0.61
N VAL A 266 -3.43 -9.46 0.43
CA VAL A 266 -2.61 -8.98 1.54
C VAL A 266 -2.98 -7.53 1.81
N PRO A 267 -3.50 -7.20 3.02
CA PRO A 267 -3.68 -5.83 3.44
C PRO A 267 -2.35 -5.17 3.82
N ARG A 268 -2.31 -3.84 3.79
CA ARG A 268 -1.09 -3.04 4.01
C ARG A 268 -0.33 -3.39 5.29
N ASP A 269 -1.04 -3.65 6.38
CA ASP A 269 -0.45 -3.97 7.68
C ASP A 269 0.32 -5.30 7.68
N GLN A 270 0.06 -6.18 6.71
CA GLN A 270 0.73 -7.47 6.54
C GLN A 270 1.84 -7.44 5.47
N PHE A 271 2.07 -6.31 4.79
CA PHE A 271 3.10 -6.25 3.73
C PHE A 271 4.50 -6.63 4.22
N ALA A 272 4.83 -6.35 5.48
CA ALA A 272 6.13 -6.68 6.05
C ALA A 272 6.41 -8.20 6.12
N GLU A 273 5.37 -9.01 6.23
CA GLU A 273 5.48 -10.48 6.27
C GLU A 273 5.81 -11.05 4.88
N PHE A 274 5.24 -10.45 3.84
CA PHE A 274 5.43 -10.87 2.45
C PHE A 274 6.65 -10.24 1.78
N PHE A 275 7.09 -9.08 2.28
CA PHE A 275 8.23 -8.32 1.74
C PHE A 275 9.25 -7.96 2.83
N PRO A 276 9.80 -8.94 3.57
CA PRO A 276 10.67 -8.67 4.72
C PRO A 276 11.97 -7.95 4.33
N THR A 277 12.46 -8.16 3.11
CA THR A 277 13.66 -7.48 2.60
C THR A 277 13.43 -6.00 2.28
N ILE A 278 12.18 -5.58 2.08
CA ILE A 278 11.77 -4.18 1.87
C ILE A 278 11.50 -3.51 3.21
N PHE A 279 10.80 -4.21 4.11
CA PHE A 279 10.30 -3.66 5.36
C PHE A 279 11.14 -4.03 6.59
N ASP A 280 12.34 -4.60 6.41
CA ASP A 280 13.19 -5.22 7.43
C ASP A 280 12.95 -4.62 8.83
N GLN A 281 12.12 -5.34 9.59
CA GLN A 281 11.72 -4.96 10.95
C GLN A 281 12.76 -5.39 11.99
N SER A 282 13.93 -5.91 11.58
CA SER A 282 14.97 -6.38 12.51
C SER A 282 15.52 -5.29 13.45
N GLU A 283 15.09 -4.02 13.32
CA GLU A 283 15.44 -2.95 14.25
C GLU A 283 14.27 -2.25 14.98
N THR A 284 13.02 -2.68 14.81
CA THR A 284 11.90 -2.21 15.66
C THR A 284 11.59 -3.21 16.76
N SER A 285 12.55 -3.38 17.66
CA SER A 285 12.35 -3.71 19.09
C SER A 285 10.89 -3.59 19.56
N THR A 286 10.22 -4.74 19.60
CA THR A 286 9.12 -5.12 20.49
C THR A 286 8.58 -3.98 21.37
N VAL A 287 7.69 -3.16 20.82
CA VAL A 287 6.70 -2.47 21.64
C VAL A 287 5.67 -3.53 22.00
N ARG A 288 5.93 -4.28 23.08
CA ARG A 288 4.87 -5.02 23.76
C ARG A 288 3.78 -4.00 24.08
N THR A 289 2.59 -4.19 23.54
CA THR A 289 1.39 -3.51 23.98
C THR A 289 1.28 -3.70 25.49
N VAL A 290 1.52 -2.63 26.25
CA VAL A 290 1.23 -2.60 27.68
C VAL A 290 -0.28 -2.67 27.78
N LYS A 291 -0.83 -3.86 28.08
CA LYS A 291 -2.24 -3.99 28.43
C LYS A 291 -2.54 -3.04 29.60
N PRO A 292 -3.59 -2.20 29.53
CA PRO A 292 -3.96 -1.37 30.66
C PRO A 292 -4.25 -2.27 31.87
N LYS A 293 -3.62 -1.98 33.01
CA LYS A 293 -3.91 -2.66 34.28
C LYS A 293 -5.41 -2.53 34.57
N PRO A 294 -6.10 -3.61 34.97
CA PRO A 294 -7.48 -3.49 35.40
C PRO A 294 -7.55 -2.56 36.62
N LYS A 295 -8.46 -1.59 36.57
CA LYS A 295 -8.74 -0.67 37.68
C LYS A 295 -9.06 -1.50 38.93
N GLN A 296 -8.21 -1.42 39.95
CA GLN A 296 -8.56 -1.91 41.28
C GLN A 296 -9.79 -1.14 41.76
N LYS A 297 -10.88 -1.86 42.03
CA LYS A 297 -12.03 -1.31 42.74
C LYS A 297 -11.57 -0.90 44.13
N VAL A 298 -11.52 0.40 44.37
CA VAL A 298 -11.45 0.95 45.73
C VAL A 298 -12.80 0.60 46.38
N LYS A 299 -12.74 -0.20 47.46
CA LYS A 299 -13.89 -0.46 48.33
C LYS A 299 -14.17 0.82 49.11
N GLY A 300 -15.34 1.39 48.88
CA GLY A 300 -16.06 2.27 49.81
C GLY A 300 -17.39 1.59 50.10
#